data_AF-A0A6N6KMD1-F1
#
_entry.id   AF-A0A6N6KMD1-F1
#
_cell.length_a   1.000
_cell.length_b   1.000
_cell.length_c   1.000
_cell.angle_alpha   90.00
_cell.angle_beta   90.00
_cell.angle_gamma   90.00
#
_symmetry.space_group_name_H-M   'P 1'
#
loop_
_entity.id
_entity.type
_entity.pdbx_description
1 polymer ?
#
loop_
_entity_poly.entity_id
_entity_poly.type
_entity_poly.pdbx_seq_one_letter_code
_entity_poly.pdbx_strand_id
1 'polypeptide(L)'
;MLSGCFSFGCNTIKLAENYNSQTLKVERLSDNTFNHISYLETDTYGKVACNGMVVANNGEAIIVDTPPDDASSEELINWVEQELKCEVKAVVGTHFHDDCLGGLEAFHNRNI
;
A
#
# COMPACT_ATOMS: atom_id res chain seq x y z
N MET A 1 24.50 -35.58 25.33
CA MET A 1 24.30 -34.72 24.15
C MET A 1 22.80 -34.74 23.83
N LEU A 2 22.04 -33.77 24.35
CA LEU A 2 20.64 -33.62 23.97
C LEU A 2 20.58 -32.75 22.71
N SER A 3 20.23 -33.38 21.59
CA SER A 3 19.95 -32.68 20.34
C SER A 3 18.55 -32.07 20.43
N GLY A 4 18.49 -30.77 20.73
CA GLY A 4 17.25 -29.99 20.73
C GLY A 4 16.96 -29.50 19.33
N CYS A 5 16.01 -30.14 18.65
CA CYS A 5 15.47 -29.65 17.39
C CYS A 5 14.49 -28.50 17.72
N PHE A 6 14.94 -27.25 17.54
CA PHE A 6 14.07 -26.08 17.61
C PHE A 6 13.21 -26.06 16.34
N SER A 7 11.99 -26.56 16.45
CA SER A 7 10.95 -26.31 15.45
C SER A 7 10.56 -24.84 15.55
N PHE A 8 11.08 -24.01 14.65
CA PHE A 8 10.50 -22.69 14.41
C PHE A 8 9.08 -22.93 13.88
N GLY A 9 8.10 -22.85 14.77
CA GLY A 9 6.71 -22.79 14.38
C GLY A 9 6.55 -21.62 13.43
N CYS A 10 6.20 -21.92 12.18
CA CYS A 10 5.73 -20.92 11.24
C CYS A 10 4.44 -20.36 11.87
N ASN A 11 4.55 -19.20 12.51
CA ASN A 11 3.36 -18.43 12.83
C ASN A 11 2.76 -18.06 11.49
N THR A 12 1.66 -18.70 11.13
CA THR A 12 0.81 -18.27 10.03
C THR A 12 0.35 -16.87 10.41
N ILE A 13 1.09 -15.85 9.95
CA ILE A 13 0.64 -14.47 10.02
C ILE A 13 -0.71 -14.51 9.31
N LYS A 14 -1.77 -14.19 10.05
CA LYS A 14 -3.10 -14.03 9.48
C LYS A 14 -2.94 -12.90 8.45
N LEU A 15 -2.80 -13.30 7.19
CA LEU A 15 -2.52 -12.39 6.09
C LEU A 15 -3.61 -11.33 6.11
N ALA A 16 -3.23 -10.05 6.01
CA ALA A 16 -4.18 -8.98 5.83
C ALA A 16 -4.97 -9.27 4.55
N GLU A 17 -6.15 -9.86 4.72
CA GLU A 17 -7.10 -10.07 3.62
C GLU A 17 -7.65 -8.71 3.21
N ASN A 18 -7.98 -8.63 1.93
CA ASN A 18 -8.43 -7.46 1.17
C ASN A 18 -9.04 -6.32 2.02
N TYR A 19 -8.50 -5.11 1.89
CA TYR A 19 -9.03 -3.90 2.51
C TYR A 19 -10.02 -3.21 1.57
N ASN A 20 -11.09 -2.62 2.11
CA ASN A 20 -12.07 -1.92 1.31
C ASN A 20 -12.76 -0.80 2.10
N SER A 21 -12.68 0.42 1.57
CA SER A 21 -13.38 1.62 2.03
C SER A 21 -14.10 2.29 0.87
N GLN A 22 -14.57 3.54 1.05
CA GLN A 22 -15.20 4.32 -0.03
C GLN A 22 -14.18 4.86 -1.04
N THR A 23 -12.95 5.06 -0.59
CA THR A 23 -11.86 5.78 -1.26
C THR A 23 -10.72 4.86 -1.67
N LEU A 24 -10.52 3.75 -0.95
CA LEU A 24 -9.41 2.84 -1.17
C LEU A 24 -9.86 1.38 -1.10
N LYS A 25 -9.37 0.58 -2.02
CA LYS A 25 -9.43 -0.88 -1.97
C LYS A 25 -8.02 -1.43 -2.12
N VAL A 26 -7.66 -2.44 -1.34
CA VAL A 26 -6.36 -3.11 -1.45
C VAL A 26 -6.55 -4.61 -1.64
N GLU A 27 -5.97 -5.15 -2.70
CA GLU A 27 -6.05 -6.56 -3.07
C GLU A 27 -4.66 -7.20 -3.03
N ARG A 28 -4.53 -8.33 -2.34
CA ARG A 28 -3.26 -9.07 -2.31
C ARG A 28 -3.06 -9.82 -3.62
N LEU A 29 -1.92 -9.61 -4.27
CA LEU A 29 -1.53 -10.29 -5.51
C LEU A 29 -0.56 -11.46 -5.27
N SER A 30 0.36 -11.29 -4.32
CA SER A 30 1.36 -12.31 -3.95
C SER A 30 1.70 -12.21 -2.46
N ASP A 31 2.75 -12.90 -2.01
CA ASP A 31 3.13 -12.83 -0.61
C ASP A 31 3.49 -11.44 -0.11
N ASN A 32 4.13 -10.68 -1.00
CA ASN A 32 4.78 -9.41 -0.69
C ASN A 32 4.28 -8.28 -1.59
N THR A 33 3.16 -8.49 -2.31
CA THR A 33 2.68 -7.53 -3.33
C THR A 33 1.17 -7.37 -3.26
N PHE A 34 0.74 -6.11 -3.27
CA PHE A 34 -0.65 -5.70 -3.17
C PHE A 34 -0.97 -4.65 -4.23
N ASN A 35 -2.15 -4.75 -4.82
CA ASN A 35 -2.73 -3.72 -5.69
C ASN A 35 -3.53 -2.75 -4.83
N HIS A 36 -3.18 -1.46 -4.85
CA HIS A 36 -4.03 -0.43 -4.27
C HIS A 36 -4.86 0.20 -5.38
N ILE A 37 -6.16 0.32 -5.14
CA ILE A 37 -7.15 0.84 -6.08
C ILE A 37 -7.84 2.01 -5.41
N SER A 38 -7.64 3.18 -5.97
CA SER A 38 -8.28 4.43 -5.56
C SER A 38 -9.05 5.02 -6.74
N TYR A 39 -9.65 6.19 -6.58
CA TYR A 39 -10.58 6.68 -7.58
C TYR A 39 -10.44 8.18 -7.83
N LEU A 40 -10.24 8.53 -9.10
CA LEU A 40 -10.23 9.90 -9.58
C LEU A 40 -11.62 10.24 -10.14
N GLU A 41 -12.24 11.31 -9.62
CA GLU A 41 -13.45 11.85 -10.21
C GLU A 41 -13.09 12.73 -11.42
N THR A 42 -13.62 12.38 -12.60
CA THR A 42 -13.34 13.08 -13.85
C THR A 42 -14.62 13.67 -14.43
N ASP A 43 -14.51 14.84 -15.06
CA ASP A 43 -15.66 15.51 -15.68
C ASP A 43 -16.31 14.69 -16.80
N THR A 44 -15.50 13.91 -17.53
CA THR A 44 -15.96 13.21 -18.76
C THR A 44 -16.33 11.75 -18.52
N TYR A 45 -15.68 11.08 -17.57
CA TYR A 45 -15.83 9.63 -17.36
C TYR A 45 -16.38 9.28 -15.97
N GLY A 46 -16.68 10.27 -15.14
CA GLY A 46 -17.07 10.07 -13.75
C GLY A 46 -15.93 9.46 -12.94
N LYS A 47 -16.27 8.55 -12.03
CA LYS A 47 -15.34 7.87 -11.13
C LYS A 47 -14.49 6.84 -11.87
N VAL A 48 -13.20 7.12 -12.05
CA VAL A 48 -12.22 6.26 -12.72
C VAL A 48 -11.33 5.58 -11.69
N ALA A 49 -11.13 4.26 -11.80
CA ALA A 49 -10.23 3.53 -10.93
C ALA A 49 -8.76 3.78 -11.31
N CYS A 50 -7.95 4.14 -10.32
CA CYS A 50 -6.51 4.36 -10.42
C CYS A 50 -5.80 3.26 -9.62
N ASN A 51 -4.93 2.50 -10.29
CA ASN A 51 -4.24 1.37 -9.67
C ASN A 51 -2.77 1.72 -9.42
N GLY A 52 -2.26 1.33 -8.28
CA GLY A 52 -0.83 1.27 -8.01
C GLY A 52 -0.47 0.05 -7.18
N MET A 53 0.75 0.00 -6.68
CA MET A 53 1.29 -1.20 -6.04
C MET A 53 1.93 -0.90 -4.69
N VAL A 54 1.72 -1.80 -3.73
CA VAL A 54 2.52 -1.86 -2.51
C VAL A 54 3.40 -3.10 -2.59
N VAL A 55 4.70 -2.92 -2.42
CA VAL A 55 5.66 -4.02 -2.27
C VAL A 55 6.21 -3.99 -0.86
N ALA A 56 6.00 -5.05 -0.09
CA ALA A 56 6.37 -5.13 1.32
C ALA A 56 7.33 -6.29 1.57
N ASN A 57 8.39 -6.06 2.33
CA ASN A 57 9.34 -7.10 2.73
C ASN A 57 10.03 -6.72 4.04
N ASN A 58 10.20 -7.68 4.94
CA ASN A 58 10.95 -7.50 6.21
C ASN A 58 10.55 -6.27 7.05
N GLY A 59 9.26 -5.90 7.07
CA GLY A 59 8.77 -4.75 7.85
C GLY A 59 8.98 -3.39 7.16
N GLU A 60 9.36 -3.38 5.89
CA GLU A 60 9.48 -2.17 5.06
C GLU A 60 8.57 -2.30 3.84
N ALA A 61 8.14 -1.16 3.31
CA ALA A 61 7.31 -1.10 2.11
C ALA A 61 7.73 0.03 1.17
N ILE A 62 7.54 -0.20 -0.12
CA ILE A 62 7.59 0.83 -1.17
C ILE A 62 6.21 0.90 -1.80
N ILE A 63 5.74 2.12 -2.05
CA ILE A 63 4.50 2.38 -2.77
C ILE A 63 4.85 2.87 -4.19
N VAL A 64 4.23 2.26 -5.20
CA VAL A 64 4.31 2.68 -6.59
C VAL A 64 2.97 3.31 -6.96
N ASP A 65 3.05 4.55 -7.45
CA ASP A 65 1.95 5.48 -7.70
C ASP A 65 1.16 5.85 -6.43
N THR A 66 0.88 7.14 -6.26
CA THR A 66 -0.02 7.60 -5.19
C THR A 66 -1.47 7.38 -5.58
N PRO A 67 -2.38 7.25 -4.61
CA PRO A 67 -3.77 7.65 -4.82
C PRO A 67 -3.88 9.09 -5.37
N PRO A 68 -5.03 9.48 -5.98
CA PRO A 68 -5.16 10.73 -6.70
C PRO A 68 -5.22 11.98 -5.82
N ASP A 69 -5.31 11.82 -4.51
CA ASP A 69 -5.32 12.91 -3.54
C ASP A 69 -4.61 12.54 -2.24
N ASP A 70 -4.31 13.55 -1.43
CA ASP A 70 -3.59 13.36 -0.16
C ASP A 70 -4.39 12.56 0.86
N ALA A 71 -5.72 12.69 0.90
CA ALA A 71 -6.55 12.02 1.90
C ALA A 71 -6.56 10.50 1.71
N SER A 72 -6.73 10.04 0.46
CA SER A 72 -6.64 8.63 0.10
C SER A 72 -5.21 8.10 0.18
N SER A 73 -4.21 8.96 -0.03
CA SER A 73 -2.79 8.61 0.19
C SER A 73 -2.45 8.43 1.67
N GLU A 74 -2.95 9.29 2.56
CA GLU A 74 -2.84 9.11 4.00
C GLU A 74 -3.50 7.81 4.46
N GLU A 75 -4.68 7.48 3.91
CA GLU A 75 -5.36 6.21 4.16
C GLU A 75 -4.49 5.01 3.74
N LEU A 76 -3.88 5.06 2.55
CA LEU A 76 -3.00 4.01 2.06
C LEU A 76 -1.76 3.85 2.95
N ILE A 77 -1.08 4.95 3.30
CA ILE A 77 0.10 4.90 4.17
C ILE A 77 -0.27 4.31 5.54
N ASN A 78 -1.38 4.76 6.12
CA ASN A 78 -1.88 4.24 7.40
C ASN A 78 -2.21 2.74 7.29
N TRP A 79 -2.81 2.29 6.19
CA TRP A 79 -3.07 0.87 5.96
C TRP A 79 -1.77 0.06 5.93
N VAL A 80 -0.72 0.54 5.26
CA VAL A 80 0.58 -0.15 5.22
C VAL A 80 1.20 -0.22 6.63
N GLU A 81 1.21 0.88 7.36
CA GLU A 81 1.80 0.95 8.71
C GLU A 81 1.01 0.11 9.73
N GLN A 82 -0.32 0.12 9.64
CA GLN A 82 -1.19 -0.49 10.65
C GLN A 82 -1.54 -1.93 10.34
N GLU A 83 -1.82 -2.29 9.09
CA GLU A 83 -2.25 -3.64 8.73
C GLU A 83 -1.06 -4.52 8.30
N LEU A 84 -0.16 -3.99 7.47
CA LEU A 84 1.04 -4.73 7.06
C LEU A 84 2.16 -4.66 8.10
N LYS A 85 2.05 -3.78 9.11
CA LYS A 85 3.10 -3.52 10.11
C LYS A 85 4.44 -3.17 9.44
N CYS A 86 4.39 -2.43 8.34
CA CYS A 86 5.56 -2.04 7.56
C CYS A 86 5.77 -0.53 7.61
N GLU A 87 7.03 -0.09 7.68
CA GLU A 87 7.40 1.31 7.48
C GLU A 87 7.43 1.61 5.97
N VAL A 88 6.72 2.64 5.51
CA VAL A 88 6.82 3.10 4.12
C VAL A 88 8.14 3.85 3.96
N LYS A 89 9.03 3.33 3.11
CA LYS A 89 10.39 3.87 2.92
C LYS A 89 10.53 4.77 1.71
N ALA A 90 9.65 4.60 0.72
CA ALA A 90 9.69 5.36 -0.52
C ALA A 90 8.35 5.33 -1.24
N VAL A 91 8.14 6.35 -2.06
CA VAL A 91 7.11 6.41 -3.09
C VAL A 91 7.76 6.56 -4.47
N VAL A 92 7.22 5.88 -5.48
CA VAL A 92 7.69 5.94 -6.87
C VAL A 92 6.53 6.33 -7.76
N GLY A 93 6.52 7.56 -8.26
CA GLY A 93 5.59 7.99 -9.30
C GLY A 93 6.06 7.50 -10.68
N THR A 94 5.19 6.80 -11.41
CA THR A 94 5.54 6.20 -12.70
C THR A 94 5.46 7.20 -13.86
N HIS A 95 4.62 8.24 -13.73
CA HIS A 95 4.52 9.35 -14.68
C HIS A 95 3.94 10.61 -14.00
N PHE A 96 3.70 11.67 -14.77
CA PHE A 96 3.48 13.03 -14.25
C PHE A 96 2.02 13.47 -14.07
N HIS A 97 1.07 12.54 -14.00
CA HIS A 97 -0.34 12.87 -13.79
C HIS A 97 -0.80 12.60 -12.34
N ASP A 98 -1.96 13.15 -11.99
CA ASP A 98 -2.51 13.09 -10.63
C ASP A 98 -2.86 11.67 -10.18
N ASP A 99 -3.19 10.76 -11.10
CA ASP A 99 -3.37 9.33 -10.80
C ASP A 99 -2.08 8.59 -10.39
N CYS A 100 -0.94 9.29 -10.39
CA CYS A 100 0.35 8.78 -9.91
C CYS A 100 1.04 9.69 -8.90
N LEU A 101 0.75 11.00 -8.92
CA LEU A 101 1.44 12.02 -8.12
C LEU A 101 0.52 12.88 -7.25
N GLY A 102 -0.81 12.76 -7.41
CA GLY A 102 -1.78 13.70 -6.84
C GLY A 102 -1.82 13.71 -5.31
N GLY A 103 -1.28 12.68 -4.67
CA GLY A 103 -1.18 12.58 -3.22
C GLY A 103 0.23 12.63 -2.65
N LEU A 104 1.21 13.15 -3.42
CA LEU A 104 2.61 13.22 -2.96
C LEU A 104 2.80 14.06 -1.70
N GLU A 105 1.96 15.06 -1.43
CA GLU A 105 2.10 15.90 -0.24
C GLU A 105 1.89 15.08 1.05
N ALA A 106 0.98 14.10 1.06
CA ALA A 106 0.83 13.14 2.16
C ALA A 106 2.13 12.36 2.46
N PHE A 107 2.89 12.00 1.43
CA PHE A 107 4.18 11.31 1.59
C PHE A 107 5.27 12.27 2.08
N HIS A 108 5.40 13.45 1.45
CA HIS A 108 6.38 14.45 1.83
C HIS A 108 6.21 14.93 3.28
N ASN A 109 4.97 15.08 3.75
CA ASN A 109 4.66 15.45 5.15
C ASN A 109 5.16 14.41 6.16
N ARG A 110 5.42 13.18 5.73
CA ARG A 110 6.01 12.09 6.54
C ARG A 110 7.52 11.91 6.29
N ASN A 111 8.14 12.79 5.49
CA ASN A 111 9.53 12.67 5.04
C ASN A 111 9.81 11.39 4.24
N ILE A 112 8.82 10.93 3.48
CA ILE A 112 8.95 9.85 2.49
C ILE A 112 9.23 10.45 1.11
#